data_AF-A0A9W6PU93-F1
#
_entry.id   AF-A0A9W6PU93-F1
#
_cell.length_a   1.000
_cell.length_b   1.000
_cell.length_c   1.000
_cell.angle_alpha   90.00
_cell.angle_beta   90.00
_cell.angle_gamma   90.00
#
_symmetry.space_group_name_H-M   'P 1'
#
loop_
_entity.id
_entity.type
_entity.pdbx_description
1 polymer ?
#
loop_
_entity_poly.entity_id
_entity_poly.type
_entity_poly.pdbx_seq_one_letter_code
_entity_poly.pdbx_strand_id
1 'polypeptide(L)'
;MGGGRSPAHRLPDLVRGTAAHHRGRPRRRGSGRMTTEIWHNPRCSKSRAAKAALDEAGVSYTERRYLDDPPTAEELDEVLTRIGADPWDVARLNEPIAKELDLKNLERDRARWIEVMVANPVLIQRPIVLTGDGKAVVARDPESVRRALDSA
;
A
#
# COMPACT_ATOMS: atom_id res chain seq x y z
N MET A 1 -76.94 -27.89 -18.73
CA MET A 1 -77.02 -26.71 -19.64
C MET A 1 -75.99 -25.69 -19.19
N GLY A 2 -75.19 -25.16 -20.12
CA GLY A 2 -74.14 -24.15 -19.92
C GLY A 2 -72.83 -24.76 -19.39
N GLY A 3 -71.79 -25.03 -20.18
CA GLY A 3 -71.16 -24.14 -21.17
C GLY A 3 -70.15 -23.26 -20.43
N GLY A 4 -68.86 -23.20 -20.73
CA GLY A 4 -68.03 -23.82 -21.74
C GLY A 4 -66.61 -23.26 -21.61
N ARG A 5 -65.76 -23.64 -22.57
CA ARG A 5 -64.51 -22.97 -23.00
C ARG A 5 -63.24 -23.22 -22.15
N SER A 6 -62.43 -24.11 -22.71
CA SER A 6 -60.96 -24.21 -22.65
C SER A 6 -60.23 -22.89 -22.97
N PRO A 7 -58.89 -22.88 -23.07
CA PRO A 7 -57.88 -23.08 -22.03
C PRO A 7 -56.91 -21.87 -21.98
N ALA A 8 -56.20 -21.65 -20.88
CA ALA A 8 -55.16 -20.61 -20.84
C ALA A 8 -53.82 -21.21 -20.41
N HIS A 9 -52.92 -21.31 -21.39
CA HIS A 9 -51.49 -21.39 -21.21
C HIS A 9 -51.01 -20.34 -20.20
N ARG A 10 -50.28 -20.78 -19.17
CA ARG A 10 -49.42 -19.89 -18.40
C ARG A 10 -48.06 -20.56 -18.24
N LEU A 11 -47.12 -20.04 -19.01
CA LEU A 11 -45.68 -20.32 -18.95
C LEU A 11 -45.17 -20.10 -17.52
N PRO A 12 -44.24 -20.93 -17.00
CA PRO A 12 -43.48 -20.56 -15.83
C PRO A 12 -42.32 -19.62 -16.20
N ASP A 13 -42.19 -18.61 -15.35
CA ASP A 13 -41.30 -17.46 -15.35
C ASP A 13 -39.83 -17.73 -15.66
N LEU A 14 -39.31 -16.95 -16.61
CA LEU A 14 -37.89 -16.74 -16.87
C LEU A 14 -37.26 -15.96 -15.71
N VAL A 15 -36.82 -16.66 -14.66
CA VAL A 15 -35.83 -16.11 -13.72
C VAL A 15 -34.47 -16.13 -14.40
N ARG A 16 -34.00 -14.95 -14.81
CA ARG A 16 -32.57 -14.59 -14.87
C ARG A 16 -32.47 -13.06 -14.84
N GLY A 17 -32.79 -12.50 -13.68
CA GLY A 17 -32.45 -11.13 -13.33
C GLY A 17 -30.94 -10.97 -13.30
N THR A 18 -30.42 -10.22 -14.26
CA THR A 18 -29.13 -9.55 -14.19
C THR A 18 -29.21 -8.49 -13.09
N ALA A 19 -28.63 -8.79 -11.93
CA ALA A 19 -28.42 -7.80 -10.88
C ALA A 19 -26.94 -7.75 -10.53
N ALA A 20 -26.29 -6.75 -11.12
CA ALA A 20 -25.02 -6.21 -10.66
C ALA A 20 -25.05 -6.01 -9.13
N HIS A 21 -24.10 -6.64 -8.44
CA HIS A 21 -23.82 -6.32 -7.04
C HIS A 21 -22.35 -6.60 -6.68
N HIS A 22 -21.43 -6.07 -7.48
CA HIS A 22 -20.14 -5.69 -6.90
C HIS A 22 -20.37 -4.38 -6.14
N ARG A 23 -20.60 -4.57 -4.84
CA ARG A 23 -20.79 -3.54 -3.82
C ARG A 23 -19.71 -2.48 -3.98
N GLY A 24 -20.06 -1.35 -4.59
CA GLY A 24 -19.34 -0.10 -4.39
C GLY A 24 -19.44 0.21 -2.90
N ARG A 25 -18.37 -0.04 -2.15
CA ARG A 25 -18.22 0.54 -0.82
C ARG A 25 -18.09 2.04 -1.03
N PRO A 26 -18.99 2.89 -0.49
CA PRO A 26 -18.66 4.29 -0.34
C PRO A 26 -17.50 4.35 0.67
N ARG A 27 -16.28 4.61 0.18
CA ARG A 27 -15.17 4.99 1.05
C ARG A 27 -15.60 6.27 1.77
N ARG A 28 -15.92 6.12 3.05
CA ARG A 28 -16.28 7.22 3.93
C ARG A 28 -15.12 8.19 3.96
N ARG A 29 -15.35 9.41 3.46
CA ARG A 29 -14.59 10.59 3.87
C ARG A 29 -14.80 10.79 5.37
N GLY A 30 -13.73 10.70 6.15
CA GLY A 30 -13.58 11.31 7.47
C GLY A 30 -12.13 11.77 7.56
N SER A 31 -11.80 13.00 7.19
CA SER A 31 -11.71 14.14 8.12
C SER A 31 -10.76 13.92 9.30
N GLY A 32 -9.52 13.52 9.01
CA GLY A 32 -8.31 13.79 9.76
C GLY A 32 -7.20 13.95 8.73
N ARG A 33 -6.80 15.19 8.41
CA ARG A 33 -6.04 15.50 7.19
C ARG A 33 -4.56 15.15 7.37
N MET A 34 -4.20 13.88 7.30
CA MET A 34 -2.84 13.45 6.98
C MET A 34 -2.82 13.06 5.50
N THR A 35 -1.97 13.72 4.72
CA THR A 35 -1.79 13.40 3.30
C THR A 35 -1.01 12.10 3.19
N THR A 36 -1.43 11.17 2.34
CA THR A 36 -0.66 9.95 2.03
C THR A 36 0.73 10.37 1.54
N GLU A 37 1.82 9.80 2.04
CA GLU A 37 3.17 10.11 1.59
C GLU A 37 3.79 8.88 0.91
N ILE A 38 4.43 9.10 -0.23
CA ILE A 38 5.15 8.06 -0.96
C ILE A 38 6.64 8.39 -0.99
N TRP A 39 7.43 7.55 -0.33
CA TRP A 39 8.88 7.61 -0.33
C TRP A 39 9.40 6.84 -1.53
N HIS A 40 9.89 7.58 -2.53
CA HIS A 40 10.34 6.95 -3.76
C HIS A 40 11.44 7.72 -4.46
N ASN A 41 11.92 7.12 -5.55
CA ASN A 41 12.84 7.76 -6.47
C ASN A 41 12.32 7.60 -7.91
N PRO A 42 12.17 8.70 -8.66
CA PRO A 42 11.58 8.73 -10.00
C PRO A 42 12.34 7.88 -11.03
N ARG A 43 13.59 7.52 -10.78
CA ARG A 43 14.39 6.65 -11.68
C ARG A 43 13.92 5.19 -11.72
N CYS A 44 12.97 4.77 -10.88
CA CYS A 44 12.56 3.37 -10.79
C CYS A 44 11.18 3.09 -11.42
N SER A 45 11.12 2.14 -12.34
CA SER A 45 9.87 1.72 -13.01
C SER A 45 8.82 1.22 -12.02
N LYS A 46 9.21 0.56 -10.92
CA LYS A 46 8.29 0.09 -9.86
C LYS A 46 7.68 1.25 -9.07
N SER A 47 8.44 2.32 -8.89
CA SER A 47 7.90 3.53 -8.28
C SER A 47 6.82 4.18 -9.14
N ARG A 48 7.06 4.27 -10.45
CA ARG A 48 6.05 4.80 -11.39
C ARG A 48 4.75 4.00 -11.36
N ALA A 49 4.82 2.68 -11.23
CA ALA A 49 3.64 1.83 -11.08
C ALA A 49 2.90 2.09 -9.75
N ALA A 50 3.63 2.26 -8.65
CA ALA A 50 3.04 2.62 -7.35
C ALA A 50 2.35 3.99 -7.40
N LYS A 51 2.99 4.98 -8.03
CA LYS A 51 2.43 6.32 -8.25
C LYS A 51 1.16 6.26 -9.09
N ALA A 52 1.18 5.52 -10.19
CA ALA A 52 -0.01 5.33 -11.04
C ALA A 52 -1.17 4.71 -10.26
N ALA A 53 -0.92 3.71 -9.41
CA ALA A 53 -1.95 3.10 -8.58
C ALA A 53 -2.57 4.08 -7.56
N LEU A 54 -1.78 5.00 -7.01
CA LEU A 54 -2.30 6.07 -6.13
C LEU A 54 -3.14 7.08 -6.91
N ASP A 55 -2.71 7.43 -8.12
CA ASP A 55 -3.41 8.35 -9.03
C ASP A 55 -4.76 7.78 -9.49
N GLU A 56 -4.77 6.50 -9.92
CA GLU A 56 -5.99 5.77 -10.27
C GLU A 56 -6.97 5.66 -9.10
N ALA A 57 -6.46 5.61 -7.86
CA ALA A 57 -7.29 5.58 -6.66
C ALA A 57 -7.84 6.95 -6.26
N GLY A 58 -7.42 8.04 -6.92
CA GLY A 58 -7.85 9.41 -6.61
C GLY A 58 -7.41 9.89 -5.22
N VAL A 59 -6.35 9.30 -4.66
CA VAL A 59 -5.81 9.67 -3.35
C VAL A 59 -4.80 10.78 -3.51
N SER A 60 -4.93 11.86 -2.73
CA SER A 60 -3.89 12.89 -2.68
C SER A 60 -2.67 12.36 -1.94
N TYR A 61 -1.49 12.42 -2.58
CA TYR A 61 -0.24 11.99 -1.97
C TYR A 61 0.89 13.02 -2.12
N THR A 62 1.81 13.02 -1.15
CA THR A 62 3.07 13.77 -1.15
C THR A 62 4.19 12.85 -1.62
N GLU A 63 4.98 13.30 -2.59
CA GLU A 63 6.15 12.56 -3.04
C GLU A 63 7.39 13.01 -2.26
N ARG A 64 7.95 12.12 -1.42
CA ARG A 64 9.18 12.41 -0.68
C ARG A 64 10.34 11.61 -1.26
N ARG A 65 11.42 12.32 -1.61
CA ARG A 65 12.67 11.71 -2.05
C ARG A 65 13.53 11.39 -0.84
N TYR A 66 13.31 10.24 -0.24
CA TYR A 66 14.00 9.83 0.99
C TYR A 66 15.56 9.75 0.85
N LEU A 67 16.09 9.75 -0.38
CA LEU A 67 17.53 9.86 -0.65
C LEU A 67 18.06 11.31 -0.54
N ASP A 68 17.23 12.29 -0.88
CA ASP A 68 17.55 13.72 -0.73
C ASP A 68 17.22 14.19 0.70
N ASP A 69 16.10 13.71 1.24
CA ASP A 69 15.54 14.11 2.53
C ASP A 69 15.33 12.85 3.39
N PRO A 70 16.39 12.35 4.04
CA PRO A 70 16.30 11.14 4.86
C PRO A 70 15.41 11.37 6.08
N PRO A 71 14.59 10.38 6.47
CA PRO A 71 13.83 10.45 7.70
C PRO A 71 14.76 10.43 8.92
N THR A 72 14.31 10.96 10.05
CA THR A 72 15.01 10.81 11.33
C THR A 72 14.86 9.39 11.87
N ALA A 73 15.66 9.03 12.88
CA ALA A 73 15.56 7.72 13.53
C ALA A 73 14.16 7.48 14.13
N GLU A 74 13.59 8.50 14.76
CA GLU A 74 12.24 8.45 15.32
C GLU A 74 11.18 8.24 14.23
N GLU A 75 11.23 9.01 13.14
CA GLU A 75 10.31 8.88 12.02
C GLU A 75 10.39 7.49 11.36
N LEU A 76 11.61 6.99 11.15
CA LEU A 76 11.81 5.66 10.58
C LEU A 76 11.29 4.58 11.54
N ASP A 77 11.53 4.72 12.84
CA ASP A 77 11.00 3.79 13.84
C ASP A 77 9.48 3.73 13.84
N GLU A 78 8.82 4.89 13.80
CA GLU A 78 7.36 4.97 13.71
C GLU A 78 6.84 4.30 12.45
N VAL A 79 7.48 4.56 11.30
CA VAL A 79 7.11 3.95 10.01
C VAL A 79 7.24 2.44 10.08
N LEU A 80 8.34 1.92 10.63
CA LEU A 80 8.55 0.48 10.80
C LEU A 80 7.52 -0.16 11.74
N THR A 81 7.21 0.52 12.85
CA THR A 81 6.14 0.11 13.76
C THR A 81 4.78 0.04 13.05
N ARG A 82 4.47 1.04 12.21
CA ARG A 82 3.23 1.08 11.41
C ARG A 82 3.17 0.00 10.34
N ILE A 83 4.30 -0.36 9.74
CA ILE A 83 4.41 -1.50 8.81
C ILE A 83 4.24 -2.83 9.55
N GLY A 84 4.66 -2.88 10.82
CA GLY A 84 4.80 -4.13 11.57
C GLY A 84 5.97 -4.96 11.04
N ALA A 85 7.01 -4.31 10.51
CA ALA A 85 8.21 -4.96 10.01
C ALA A 85 9.44 -4.47 10.76
N ASP A 86 10.38 -5.37 10.96
CA ASP A 86 11.66 -5.05 11.57
C ASP A 86 12.60 -4.32 10.59
N PRO A 87 13.55 -3.52 11.09
CA PRO A 87 14.51 -2.80 10.25
C PRO A 87 15.28 -3.72 9.29
N TRP A 88 15.63 -4.94 9.73
CA TRP A 88 16.36 -5.91 8.91
C TRP A 88 15.52 -6.53 7.79
N ASP A 89 14.18 -6.55 7.92
CA ASP A 89 13.29 -7.03 6.84
C ASP A 89 13.13 -5.99 5.73
N VAL A 90 13.19 -4.70 6.11
CA VAL A 90 13.13 -3.60 5.15
C VAL A 90 14.52 -3.18 4.64
N ALA A 91 15.60 -3.68 5.22
CA ALA A 91 16.96 -3.35 4.80
C ALA A 91 17.35 -4.08 3.50
N ARG A 92 17.94 -3.34 2.56
CA ARG A 92 18.49 -3.88 1.31
C ARG A 92 19.92 -4.37 1.55
N LEU A 93 20.05 -5.60 2.02
CA LEU A 93 21.34 -6.28 2.26
C LEU A 93 22.17 -6.55 1.00
N ASN A 94 21.62 -6.27 -0.18
CA ASN A 94 22.30 -6.43 -1.47
C ASN A 94 23.07 -5.17 -1.92
N GLU A 95 22.91 -4.05 -1.23
CA GLU A 95 23.65 -2.82 -1.55
C GLU A 95 25.11 -2.94 -1.08
N PRO A 96 26.06 -2.27 -1.76
CA PRO A 96 27.48 -2.31 -1.40
C PRO A 96 27.71 -1.84 0.04
N ILE A 97 27.04 -0.77 0.46
CA ILE A 97 27.14 -0.23 1.82
C ILE A 97 26.69 -1.24 2.89
N ALA A 98 25.74 -2.13 2.58
CA ALA A 98 25.34 -3.19 3.50
C ALA A 98 26.45 -4.21 3.75
N LYS A 99 27.30 -4.44 2.74
CA LYS A 99 28.47 -5.32 2.83
C LYS A 99 29.63 -4.61 3.53
N GLU A 100 29.83 -3.33 3.27
CA GLU A 100 30.85 -2.52 3.94
C GLU A 100 30.60 -2.40 5.45
N LEU A 101 29.33 -2.24 5.85
CA LEU A 101 28.90 -2.17 7.24
C LEU A 101 28.62 -3.54 7.87
N ASP A 102 28.84 -4.63 7.11
CA ASP A 102 28.61 -6.01 7.52
C ASP A 102 27.24 -6.26 8.18
N LEU A 103 26.17 -5.66 7.62
CA LEU A 103 24.81 -5.71 8.18
C LEU A 103 24.27 -7.14 8.36
N LYS A 104 24.84 -8.12 7.66
CA LYS A 104 24.47 -9.53 7.81
C LYS A 104 24.89 -10.12 9.16
N ASN A 105 25.99 -9.63 9.73
CA ASN A 105 26.49 -10.05 11.04
C ASN A 105 26.21 -9.02 12.13
N LEU A 106 25.66 -7.85 11.78
CA LEU A 106 25.20 -6.88 12.76
C LEU A 106 24.14 -7.53 13.67
N GLU A 107 24.28 -7.32 14.97
CA GLU A 107 23.28 -7.76 15.95
C GLU A 107 21.91 -7.22 15.57
N ARG A 108 20.85 -7.98 15.87
CA ARG A 108 19.46 -7.60 15.59
C ARG A 108 18.96 -6.57 16.61
N ASP A 109 19.71 -5.49 16.75
CA ASP A 109 19.37 -4.35 17.61
C ASP A 109 18.64 -3.29 16.79
N ARG A 110 17.35 -3.11 17.10
CA ARG A 110 16.49 -2.21 16.32
C ARG A 110 17.03 -0.78 16.26
N ALA A 111 17.51 -0.24 17.38
CA ALA A 111 18.02 1.13 17.43
C ALA A 111 19.28 1.27 16.56
N ARG A 112 20.21 0.31 16.65
CA ARG A 112 21.43 0.29 15.85
C ARG A 112 21.14 0.21 14.36
N TRP A 113 20.20 -0.63 13.95
CA TRP A 113 19.80 -0.74 12.54
C TRP A 113 19.18 0.56 12.04
N ILE A 114 18.31 1.19 12.83
CA ILE A 114 17.68 2.47 12.48
C ILE A 114 18.73 3.56 12.30
N GLU A 115 19.69 3.69 13.22
CA GLU A 115 20.81 4.63 13.08
C GLU A 115 21.56 4.43 11.76
N VAL A 116 21.89 3.19 11.43
CA VAL A 116 22.61 2.85 10.19
C VAL A 116 21.78 3.15 8.95
N MET A 117 20.47 2.89 8.99
CA MET A 117 19.54 3.17 7.89
C MET A 117 19.29 4.66 7.69
N VAL A 118 19.25 5.45 8.76
CA VAL A 118 19.14 6.92 8.69
C VAL A 118 20.43 7.54 8.16
N ALA A 119 21.58 7.04 8.61
CA ALA A 119 22.87 7.44 8.09
C ALA A 119 23.06 7.05 6.61
N ASN A 120 22.44 5.94 6.19
CA ASN A 120 22.53 5.40 4.84
C ASN A 120 21.14 5.09 4.29
N PRO A 121 20.35 6.10 3.89
CA PRO A 121 18.96 5.93 3.46
C PRO A 121 18.85 4.91 2.31
N VAL A 122 19.89 4.76 1.47
CA VAL A 122 19.95 3.75 0.39
C VAL A 122 19.66 2.30 0.86
N LEU A 123 19.90 2.00 2.14
CA LEU A 123 19.59 0.72 2.76
C LEU A 123 18.08 0.50 2.93
N ILE A 124 17.28 1.55 3.01
CA ILE A 124 15.83 1.48 3.19
C ILE A 124 15.18 0.91 1.91
N GLN A 125 14.32 -0.09 2.07
CA GLN A 125 13.54 -0.64 0.96
C GLN A 125 12.64 0.42 0.31
N ARG A 126 12.34 0.20 -0.97
CA ARG A 126 11.57 1.12 -1.81
C ARG A 126 10.52 0.41 -2.65
N PRO A 127 9.47 1.15 -3.05
CA PRO A 127 8.93 2.36 -2.43
C PRO A 127 8.30 2.10 -1.05
N ILE A 128 8.23 3.11 -0.18
CA ILE A 128 7.44 3.07 1.06
C ILE A 128 6.24 3.99 0.88
N VAL A 129 5.05 3.52 1.22
CA VAL A 129 3.81 4.30 1.16
C VAL A 129 3.26 4.42 2.57
N LEU A 130 3.18 5.65 3.06
CA LEU A 130 2.50 6.02 4.29
C LEU A 130 1.12 6.55 3.91
N THR A 131 0.07 5.97 4.46
CA THR A 131 -1.32 6.40 4.23
C THR A 131 -1.75 7.41 5.28
N GLY A 132 -2.67 8.31 4.92
CA GLY A 132 -3.24 9.29 5.84
C GLY A 132 -3.93 8.68 7.07
N ASP A 133 -4.34 7.41 6.98
CA ASP A 133 -4.94 6.64 8.08
C ASP A 133 -3.89 6.09 9.06
N GLY A 134 -2.61 6.46 8.90
CA GLY A 134 -1.51 6.08 9.79
C GLY A 134 -0.91 4.69 9.50
N LYS A 135 -1.27 4.04 8.38
CA LYS A 135 -0.64 2.78 7.95
C LYS A 135 0.56 3.07 7.09
N ALA A 136 1.61 2.28 7.22
CA ALA A 136 2.76 2.33 6.34
C ALA A 136 2.98 0.96 5.69
N VAL A 137 3.36 0.93 4.42
CA VAL A 137 3.62 -0.31 3.68
C VAL A 137 4.87 -0.15 2.84
N VAL A 138 5.68 -1.21 2.82
CA VAL A 138 6.76 -1.33 1.85
C VAL A 138 6.20 -1.91 0.56
N ALA A 139 6.05 -1.07 -0.44
CA ALA A 139 5.50 -1.40 -1.74
C ALA A 139 6.54 -2.11 -2.61
N ARG A 140 6.82 -3.38 -2.31
CA ARG A 140 7.71 -4.25 -3.09
C ARG A 140 7.17 -4.52 -4.50
N ASP A 141 5.84 -4.56 -4.60
CA ASP A 141 5.05 -4.83 -5.79
C ASP A 141 3.80 -3.93 -5.86
N PRO A 142 3.22 -3.70 -7.06
CA PRO A 142 2.01 -2.89 -7.23
C PRO A 142 0.82 -3.43 -6.43
N GLU A 143 0.79 -4.74 -6.13
CA GLU A 143 -0.23 -5.35 -5.28
C GLU A 143 -0.15 -4.88 -3.83
N SER A 144 1.07 -4.61 -3.32
CA SER A 144 1.28 -4.08 -1.96
C SER A 144 0.72 -2.66 -1.83
N VAL A 145 0.84 -1.85 -2.88
CA VAL A 145 0.25 -0.50 -2.93
C VAL A 145 -1.28 -0.59 -2.88
N ARG A 146 -1.88 -1.52 -3.62
CA ARG A 146 -3.33 -1.76 -3.55
C ARG A 146 -3.77 -2.21 -2.16
N ARG A 147 -2.99 -3.03 -1.44
CA ARG A 147 -3.30 -3.39 -0.05
C ARG A 147 -3.26 -2.19 0.90
N ALA A 148 -2.28 -1.29 0.73
CA ALA A 148 -2.23 -0.04 1.50
C ALA A 148 -3.49 0.81 1.27
N LEU A 149 -3.98 0.86 0.03
CA LEU A 149 -5.18 1.60 -0.36
C LEU A 149 -6.50 0.91 0.02
N ASP A 150 -6.61 -0.42 -0.04
CA ASP A 150 -7.84 -1.15 0.29
C ASP A 150 -8.20 -1.08 1.77
N SER A 151 -7.17 -0.93 2.60
CA SER A 151 -7.29 -0.79 4.04
C SER A 151 -7.53 0.67 4.50
N ALA A 152 -7.62 1.63 3.56
CA ALA A 152 -7.96 3.04 3.79
C ALA A 152 -9.39 3.35 3.32
#